data_AF-A0A3A8ZAA3-F1
#
_entry.id   AF-A0A3A8ZAA3-F1
#
_cell.length_a   1.000
_cell.length_b   1.000
_cell.length_c   1.000
_cell.angle_alpha   90.00
_cell.angle_beta   90.00
_cell.angle_gamma   90.00
#
_symmetry.space_group_name_H-M   'P 1'
#
loop_
_entity.id
_entity.type
_entity.pdbx_description
1 polymer ?
#
loop_
_entity_poly.entity_id
_entity_poly.type
_entity_poly.pdbx_seq_one_letter_code
_entity_poly.pdbx_strand_id
1 'polypeptide(L)'
;MKKQYSEPDRKNVNNYMLDTSAYNHIVASSEKLDAAKKSVSLGFCYYSTAIQDLELSGEGAKTYNKECVPIIKKPMPSEMIQKFRQLDKELDVKLLPEIATCMLNHSRVDGTNRFYDSDSVEGQLFEKIASKNKHESNRPFEYSHDAIIAEAAVHYGCTLVSDDKELRDLMNATPSGRAITTDELLEKINTY
;
A
#
# COMPACT_ATOMS: atom_id res chain seq x y z
N MET A 1 -15.66 -10.89 2.41
CA MET A 1 -14.88 -11.40 3.56
C MET A 1 -14.14 -10.22 4.15
N LYS A 2 -14.12 -10.04 5.47
CA LYS A 2 -13.35 -8.96 6.10
C LYS A 2 -11.91 -9.47 6.26
N LYS A 3 -10.92 -8.73 5.71
CA LYS A 3 -9.51 -9.06 5.90
C LYS A 3 -9.18 -9.08 7.40
N GLN A 4 -8.27 -9.96 7.80
CA GLN A 4 -7.80 -10.05 9.18
C GLN A 4 -6.45 -9.36 9.31
N TYR A 5 -6.22 -8.71 10.45
CA TYR A 5 -4.90 -8.20 10.79
C TYR A 5 -3.95 -9.38 11.06
N SER A 6 -2.70 -9.24 10.62
CA SER A 6 -1.64 -10.23 10.82
C SER A 6 -0.30 -9.54 10.97
N GLU A 7 0.61 -10.14 11.73
CA GLU A 7 2.02 -9.78 11.69
C GLU A 7 2.77 -10.77 10.77
N PRO A 8 3.54 -10.30 9.78
CA PRO A 8 4.32 -11.17 8.90
C PRO A 8 5.47 -11.86 9.63
N ASP A 9 5.79 -13.08 9.23
CA ASP A 9 7.11 -13.64 9.53
C ASP A 9 8.16 -12.85 8.75
N ARG A 10 8.91 -11.99 9.44
CA ARG A 10 9.94 -11.13 8.85
C ARG A 10 11.07 -11.91 8.15
N LYS A 11 11.21 -13.21 8.41
CA LYS A 11 12.18 -14.08 7.72
C LYS A 11 11.69 -14.54 6.35
N ASN A 12 10.39 -14.45 6.06
CA ASN A 12 9.86 -14.77 4.74
C ASN A 12 10.26 -13.68 3.74
N VAL A 13 11.14 -14.04 2.80
CA VAL A 13 11.59 -13.13 1.74
C VAL A 13 10.47 -12.78 0.75
N ASN A 14 9.41 -13.59 0.70
CA ASN A 14 8.26 -13.45 -0.19
C ASN A 14 7.07 -12.74 0.49
N ASN A 15 7.31 -11.83 1.43
CA ASN A 15 6.29 -10.91 1.94
C ASN A 15 6.18 -9.69 1.02
N TYR A 16 5.01 -9.45 0.47
CA TYR A 16 4.75 -8.36 -0.48
C TYR A 16 3.59 -7.47 -0.02
N MET A 17 3.80 -6.15 -0.09
CA MET A 17 2.74 -5.17 0.07
C MET A 17 2.37 -4.62 -1.30
N LEU A 18 1.12 -4.83 -1.72
CA LEU A 18 0.66 -4.42 -3.04
C LEU A 18 0.10 -3.00 -3.00
N ASP A 19 0.72 -2.06 -3.72
CA ASP A 19 0.17 -0.73 -3.95
C ASP A 19 -1.03 -0.78 -4.92
N THR A 20 -1.88 0.25 -4.91
CA THR A 20 -3.05 0.38 -5.78
C THR A 20 -2.68 0.27 -7.27
N SER A 21 -1.49 0.74 -7.67
CA SER A 21 -1.00 0.55 -9.04
C SER A 21 -0.81 -0.94 -9.39
N ALA A 22 -0.29 -1.73 -8.44
CA ALA A 22 -0.06 -3.16 -8.64
C ALA A 22 -1.38 -3.93 -8.73
N TYR A 23 -2.37 -3.58 -7.91
CA TYR A 23 -3.73 -4.12 -8.06
C TYR A 23 -4.27 -3.89 -9.47
N ASN A 24 -4.22 -2.65 -9.96
CA ASN A 24 -4.69 -2.29 -11.30
C ASN A 24 -3.98 -3.11 -12.39
N HIS A 25 -2.66 -3.24 -12.27
CA HIS A 25 -1.85 -3.92 -13.27
C HIS A 25 -2.09 -5.43 -13.28
N ILE A 26 -2.24 -6.07 -12.12
CA ILE A 26 -2.53 -7.51 -12.02
C ILE A 26 -3.92 -7.83 -12.61
N VAL A 27 -4.95 -7.07 -12.23
CA VAL A 27 -6.33 -7.38 -12.67
C VAL A 27 -6.62 -7.01 -14.12
N ALA A 28 -5.71 -6.26 -14.77
CA ALA A 28 -5.83 -5.90 -16.18
C ALA A 28 -5.63 -7.10 -17.13
N SER A 29 -5.06 -8.22 -16.66
CA SER A 29 -4.82 -9.42 -17.45
C SER A 29 -5.16 -10.69 -16.67
N SER A 30 -5.93 -11.59 -17.29
CA SER A 30 -6.23 -12.90 -16.69
C SER A 30 -4.98 -13.73 -16.45
N GLU A 31 -3.98 -13.65 -17.34
CA GLU A 31 -2.71 -14.36 -17.20
C GLU A 31 -1.93 -13.86 -15.96
N LYS A 32 -1.86 -12.54 -15.77
CA LYS A 32 -1.19 -11.94 -14.60
C LYS A 32 -1.90 -12.30 -13.30
N LEU A 33 -3.24 -12.29 -13.33
CA LEU A 33 -4.07 -12.74 -12.22
C LEU A 33 -3.78 -14.21 -11.88
N ASP A 34 -3.76 -15.11 -12.87
CA ASP A 34 -3.52 -16.54 -12.64
C ASP A 34 -2.10 -16.82 -12.11
N ALA A 35 -1.09 -16.09 -12.60
CA ALA A 35 0.26 -16.14 -12.05
C ALA A 35 0.29 -15.72 -10.58
N ALA A 36 -0.33 -14.58 -10.24
CA ALA A 36 -0.43 -14.10 -8.87
C ALA A 36 -1.16 -15.11 -7.96
N LYS A 37 -2.20 -15.79 -8.43
CA LYS A 37 -2.88 -16.83 -7.64
C LYS A 37 -1.98 -18.02 -7.33
N LYS A 38 -1.23 -18.49 -8.34
CA LYS A 38 -0.33 -19.65 -8.18
C LYS A 38 0.76 -19.39 -7.14
N SER A 39 1.23 -18.14 -7.03
CA SER A 39 2.32 -17.78 -6.11
C SER A 39 2.01 -18.05 -4.63
N VAL A 40 0.74 -18.03 -4.22
CA VAL A 40 0.35 -18.35 -2.83
C VAL A 40 0.81 -19.75 -2.45
N SER A 41 0.66 -20.71 -3.37
CA SER A 41 1.13 -22.10 -3.18
C SER A 41 2.67 -22.22 -3.15
N LEU A 42 3.37 -21.20 -3.67
CA LEU A 42 4.82 -21.07 -3.67
C LEU A 42 5.36 -20.32 -2.43
N GLY A 43 4.48 -19.99 -1.47
CA GLY A 43 4.87 -19.34 -0.22
C GLY A 43 4.91 -17.80 -0.28
N PHE A 44 4.36 -17.20 -1.33
CA PHE A 44 4.19 -15.75 -1.40
C PHE A 44 3.07 -15.32 -0.45
N CYS A 45 3.32 -14.27 0.34
CA CYS A 45 2.37 -13.71 1.28
C CYS A 45 2.09 -12.26 0.90
N TYR A 46 0.80 -11.91 0.82
CA TYR A 46 0.35 -10.62 0.36
C TYR A 46 -0.32 -9.82 1.46
N TYR A 47 0.00 -8.54 1.49
CA TYR A 47 -0.44 -7.64 2.53
C TYR A 47 -0.96 -6.34 1.93
N SER A 48 -1.91 -5.74 2.64
CA SER A 48 -2.33 -4.36 2.45
C SER A 48 -2.50 -3.70 3.81
N THR A 49 -2.70 -2.40 3.79
CA THR A 49 -3.01 -1.60 4.97
C THR A 49 -4.48 -1.16 4.90
N ALA A 50 -5.04 -0.69 6.00
CA ALA A 50 -6.42 -0.25 6.03
C ALA A 50 -6.61 1.04 5.21
N ILE A 51 -5.57 1.87 5.10
CA ILE A 51 -5.57 3.07 4.27
C ILE A 51 -5.63 2.72 2.78
N GLN A 52 -4.97 1.65 2.35
CA GLN A 52 -5.05 1.16 0.97
C GLN A 52 -6.46 0.65 0.63
N ASP A 53 -7.12 -0.06 1.55
CA ASP A 53 -8.51 -0.48 1.33
C ASP A 53 -9.46 0.73 1.15
N LEU A 54 -9.19 1.87 1.81
CA LEU A 54 -9.91 3.13 1.56
C LEU A 54 -9.59 3.73 0.18
N GLU A 55 -8.32 3.70 -0.25
CA GLU A 55 -7.96 4.16 -1.58
C GLU A 55 -8.68 3.36 -2.67
N LEU A 56 -8.76 2.05 -2.49
CA LEU A 56 -9.48 1.13 -3.38
C LEU A 56 -11.01 1.37 -3.36
N SER A 57 -11.56 1.93 -2.27
CA SER A 57 -12.97 2.37 -2.23
C SER A 57 -13.19 3.80 -2.76
N GLY A 58 -12.13 4.50 -3.14
CA GLY A 58 -12.18 5.86 -3.70
C GLY A 58 -11.99 6.98 -2.66
N GLU A 59 -11.56 6.65 -1.44
CA GLU A 59 -11.36 7.56 -0.30
C GLU A 59 -9.86 7.78 0.00
N GLY A 60 -9.08 8.16 -1.03
CA GLY A 60 -7.64 8.37 -0.90
C GLY A 60 -7.21 9.78 -0.48
N ALA A 61 -5.93 9.97 -0.15
CA ALA A 61 -5.39 11.27 0.29
C ALA A 61 -5.50 12.36 -0.80
N LYS A 62 -5.55 11.95 -2.07
CA LYS A 62 -5.73 12.81 -3.24
C LYS A 62 -7.19 13.27 -3.44
N THR A 63 -8.08 12.92 -2.51
CA THR A 63 -9.50 13.32 -2.52
C THR A 63 -9.78 14.53 -1.64
N TYR A 64 -8.82 15.00 -0.85
CA TYR A 64 -8.99 16.19 -0.03
C TYR A 64 -8.81 17.48 -0.85
N ASN A 65 -9.64 18.49 -0.59
CA ASN A 65 -9.47 19.84 -1.13
C ASN A 65 -8.44 20.65 -0.32
N LYS A 66 -8.15 21.88 -0.77
CA LYS A 66 -7.20 22.79 -0.09
C LYS A 66 -7.60 23.14 1.34
N GLU A 67 -8.90 23.09 1.67
CA GLU A 67 -9.42 23.26 3.04
C GLU A 67 -9.24 22.01 3.91
N CYS A 68 -8.54 20.98 3.40
CA CYS A 68 -8.35 19.69 4.07
C CYS A 68 -9.67 18.95 4.34
N VAL A 69 -10.69 19.19 3.51
CA VAL A 69 -12.00 18.52 3.58
C VAL A 69 -12.06 17.42 2.50
N PRO A 70 -12.51 16.20 2.84
CA PRO A 70 -12.64 15.13 1.87
C PRO A 70 -13.68 15.48 0.81
N ILE A 71 -13.27 15.50 -0.45
CA ILE A 71 -14.18 15.55 -1.60
C ILE A 71 -14.56 14.11 -1.93
N ILE A 72 -15.81 13.75 -1.68
CA ILE A 72 -16.35 12.45 -2.11
C ILE A 72 -16.33 12.43 -3.65
N LYS A 73 -15.31 11.80 -4.24
CA LYS A 73 -15.31 11.49 -5.68
C LYS A 73 -16.27 10.35 -5.94
N LYS A 74 -16.76 10.24 -7.19
CA LYS A 74 -17.53 9.06 -7.61
C LYS A 74 -16.75 7.80 -7.20
N PRO A 75 -17.40 6.85 -6.49
CA PRO A 75 -16.73 5.62 -6.11
C PRO A 75 -16.18 4.94 -7.36
N MET A 76 -15.06 4.24 -7.20
CA MET A 76 -14.48 3.42 -8.25
C MET A 76 -15.58 2.53 -8.87
N PRO A 77 -15.57 2.28 -10.19
CA PRO A 77 -16.58 1.44 -10.83
C PRO A 77 -16.74 0.11 -10.08
N SER A 78 -17.98 -0.30 -9.81
CA SER A 78 -18.27 -1.48 -8.98
C SER A 78 -17.59 -2.75 -9.48
N GLU A 79 -17.42 -2.91 -10.79
CA GLU A 79 -16.70 -4.01 -11.42
C GLU A 79 -15.22 -4.05 -11.00
N MET A 80 -14.55 -2.90 -10.94
CA MET A 80 -13.14 -2.81 -10.55
C MET A 80 -12.97 -3.13 -9.07
N ILE A 81 -13.85 -2.61 -8.21
CA ILE A 81 -13.90 -2.96 -6.79
C ILE A 81 -14.10 -4.48 -6.61
N GLN A 82 -14.96 -5.11 -7.42
CA GLN A 82 -15.17 -6.55 -7.38
C GLN A 82 -13.90 -7.33 -7.78
N LYS A 83 -13.18 -6.89 -8.82
CA LYS A 83 -11.91 -7.49 -9.23
C LYS A 83 -10.85 -7.40 -8.13
N PHE A 84 -10.73 -6.26 -7.45
CA PHE A 84 -9.80 -6.12 -6.32
C PHE A 84 -10.18 -7.01 -5.14
N ARG A 85 -11.46 -7.04 -4.76
CA ARG A 85 -11.95 -7.95 -3.70
C ARG A 85 -11.76 -9.42 -4.06
N GLN A 86 -11.87 -9.77 -5.34
CA GLN A 86 -11.57 -11.11 -5.81
C GLN A 86 -10.07 -11.40 -5.68
N LEU A 87 -9.21 -10.49 -6.14
CA LEU A 87 -7.76 -10.64 -5.99
C LEU A 87 -7.37 -10.81 -4.51
N ASP A 88 -7.90 -9.96 -3.62
CA ASP A 88 -7.70 -10.05 -2.18
C ASP A 88 -8.02 -11.44 -1.62
N LYS A 89 -9.15 -12.00 -2.05
CA LYS A 89 -9.60 -13.32 -1.60
C LYS A 89 -8.68 -14.42 -2.12
N GLU A 90 -8.29 -14.34 -3.37
CA GLU A 90 -7.50 -15.38 -4.04
C GLU A 90 -6.05 -15.38 -3.56
N LEU A 91 -5.52 -14.21 -3.19
CA LEU A 91 -4.18 -14.04 -2.63
C LEU A 91 -4.12 -14.20 -1.09
N ASP A 92 -5.27 -14.41 -0.43
CA ASP A 92 -5.42 -14.36 1.03
C ASP A 92 -4.77 -13.10 1.64
N VAL A 93 -5.06 -11.92 1.08
CA VAL A 93 -4.45 -10.65 1.52
C VAL A 93 -4.82 -10.35 2.97
N LYS A 94 -3.79 -10.12 3.79
CA LYS A 94 -3.94 -9.78 5.22
C LYS A 94 -3.66 -8.30 5.45
N LEU A 95 -4.26 -7.75 6.50
CA LEU A 95 -4.02 -6.37 6.90
C LEU A 95 -2.78 -6.27 7.78
N LEU A 96 -1.93 -5.29 7.50
CA LEU A 96 -0.87 -4.86 8.40
C LEU A 96 -1.33 -3.68 9.25
N PRO A 97 -0.99 -3.64 10.54
CA PRO A 97 -1.24 -2.46 11.35
C PRO A 97 -0.39 -1.28 10.86
N GLU A 98 -1.03 -0.22 10.41
CA GLU A 98 -0.37 1.01 9.96
C GLU A 98 -0.10 1.99 11.14
N ILE A 99 0.64 3.06 10.90
CA ILE A 99 0.71 4.19 11.84
C ILE A 99 -0.58 5.00 11.85
N ALA A 100 -0.89 5.63 12.98
CA ALA A 100 -2.00 6.56 13.08
C ALA A 100 -1.89 7.65 11.99
N THR A 101 -3.00 7.88 11.28
CA THR A 101 -3.06 8.96 10.29
C THR A 101 -3.14 10.31 11.00
N CYS A 102 -2.08 11.10 10.91
CA CYS A 102 -2.02 12.47 11.44
C CYS A 102 -2.03 13.48 10.29
N MET A 103 -3.16 13.62 9.61
CA MET A 103 -3.38 14.66 8.61
C MET A 103 -4.10 15.85 9.25
N LEU A 104 -3.88 17.07 8.75
CA LEU A 104 -4.54 18.26 9.30
C LEU A 104 -6.06 18.10 9.22
N ASN A 105 -6.75 18.23 10.36
CA ASN A 105 -8.20 18.02 10.51
C ASN A 105 -8.73 16.63 10.13
N HIS A 106 -7.84 15.63 9.99
CA HIS A 106 -8.25 14.26 9.71
C HIS A 106 -7.40 13.27 10.50
N SER A 107 -8.06 12.56 11.41
CA SER A 107 -7.46 11.46 12.15
C SER A 107 -8.36 10.25 12.00
N ARG A 108 -7.75 9.11 11.65
CA ARG A 108 -8.44 7.83 11.58
C ARG A 108 -8.10 7.02 12.82
N VAL A 109 -9.15 6.47 13.44
CA VAL A 109 -9.05 5.57 14.61
C VAL A 109 -9.63 4.22 14.20
N ASP A 110 -8.85 3.45 13.45
CA ASP A 110 -9.27 2.21 12.77
C ASP A 110 -8.53 0.95 13.27
N GLY A 111 -7.93 1.04 14.45
CA GLY A 111 -7.07 -0.01 15.02
C GLY A 111 -5.58 0.20 14.73
N THR A 112 -5.22 1.34 14.14
CA THR A 112 -3.89 1.94 14.16
C THR A 112 -3.43 2.13 15.61
N ASN A 113 -2.41 1.35 16.01
CA ASN A 113 -1.95 1.28 17.42
C ASN A 113 -0.56 1.89 17.63
N ARG A 114 0.02 2.50 16.60
CA ARG A 114 1.41 2.99 16.63
C ARG A 114 1.53 4.39 16.05
N PHE A 115 2.38 5.19 16.68
CA PHE A 115 2.98 6.36 16.07
C PHE A 115 4.33 5.94 15.51
N TYR A 116 4.78 6.56 14.42
CA TYR A 116 6.14 6.29 13.95
C TYR A 116 7.15 6.90 14.94
N ASP A 117 8.32 6.27 15.00
CA ASP A 117 9.50 6.81 15.68
C ASP A 117 10.33 7.59 14.65
N SER A 118 10.49 8.90 14.83
CA SER A 118 11.23 9.77 13.90
C SER A 118 12.71 9.40 13.78
N ASP A 119 13.27 8.73 14.79
CA ASP A 119 14.67 8.29 14.78
C ASP A 119 14.85 6.93 14.08
N SER A 120 13.75 6.21 13.80
CA SER A 120 13.76 4.94 13.07
C SER A 120 13.91 5.14 11.56
N VAL A 121 14.37 4.08 10.87
CA VAL A 121 14.56 4.09 9.41
C VAL A 121 13.21 4.28 8.69
N GLU A 122 12.18 3.56 9.12
CA GLU A 122 10.82 3.68 8.59
C GLU A 122 10.19 5.04 8.88
N GLY A 123 10.45 5.64 10.04
CA GLY A 123 9.97 6.99 10.40
C GLY A 123 10.63 8.09 9.56
N GLN A 124 11.94 8.01 9.34
CA GLN A 124 12.63 8.96 8.45
C GLN A 124 12.13 8.85 7.00
N LEU A 125 11.83 7.62 6.53
CA LEU A 125 11.23 7.41 5.23
C LEU A 125 9.82 8.03 5.16
N PHE A 126 9.00 7.81 6.18
CA PHE A 126 7.69 8.45 6.30
C PHE A 126 7.80 9.97 6.18
N GLU A 127 8.64 10.60 7.00
CA GLU A 127 8.82 12.06 7.00
C GLU A 127 9.29 12.58 5.64
N LYS A 128 10.22 11.88 4.99
CA LYS A 128 10.76 12.25 3.67
C LYS A 128 9.69 12.21 2.57
N ILE A 129 8.76 11.26 2.61
CA ILE A 129 7.66 11.18 1.65
C ILE A 129 6.60 12.23 2.01
N ALA A 130 6.19 12.29 3.27
CA ALA A 130 5.15 13.20 3.75
C ALA A 130 5.54 14.68 3.60
N SER A 131 6.82 15.04 3.67
CA SER A 131 7.29 16.42 3.49
C SER A 131 7.09 16.95 2.06
N LYS A 132 6.79 16.08 1.08
CA LYS A 132 6.42 16.51 -0.29
C LYS A 132 5.01 17.12 -0.34
N ASN A 133 4.18 16.89 0.68
CA ASN A 133 2.86 17.47 0.79
C ASN A 133 2.92 19.00 0.82
N LYS A 134 1.95 19.64 0.15
CA LYS A 134 1.83 21.10 0.09
C LYS A 134 0.46 21.49 0.61
N HIS A 135 0.39 21.92 1.87
CA HIS A 135 -0.89 22.24 2.54
C HIS A 135 -1.70 23.32 1.80
N GLU A 136 -1.04 24.27 1.14
CA GLU A 136 -1.70 25.33 0.36
C GLU A 136 -2.14 24.89 -1.05
N SER A 137 -1.86 23.64 -1.44
CA SER A 137 -2.21 23.12 -2.77
C SER A 137 -3.64 22.58 -2.83
N ASN A 138 -4.12 22.33 -4.05
CA ASN A 138 -5.42 21.68 -4.27
C ASN A 138 -5.47 20.22 -3.78
N ARG A 139 -4.33 19.65 -3.35
CA ARG A 139 -4.20 18.28 -2.83
C ARG A 139 -3.23 18.29 -1.63
N PRO A 140 -3.67 18.78 -0.46
CA PRO A 140 -2.78 19.03 0.67
C PRO A 140 -2.10 17.79 1.24
N PHE A 141 -2.63 16.60 0.94
CA PHE A 141 -2.16 15.31 1.49
C PHE A 141 -1.72 14.32 0.40
N GLU A 142 -1.41 14.80 -0.81
CA GLU A 142 -1.13 13.96 -1.98
C GLU A 142 -0.23 12.73 -1.74
N TYR A 143 0.75 12.85 -0.84
CA TYR A 143 1.76 11.84 -0.54
C TYR A 143 1.57 11.15 0.83
N SER A 144 0.54 11.51 1.60
CA SER A 144 0.37 11.01 2.97
C SER A 144 0.12 9.51 3.03
N HIS A 145 -0.73 8.97 2.15
CA HIS A 145 -1.01 7.52 2.13
C HIS A 145 0.20 6.73 1.64
N ASP A 146 0.87 7.19 0.57
CA ASP A 146 2.12 6.59 0.09
C ASP A 146 3.18 6.51 1.21
N ALA A 147 3.29 7.56 2.04
CA ALA A 147 4.17 7.58 3.19
C ALA A 147 3.80 6.51 4.24
N ILE A 148 2.52 6.39 4.59
CA ILE A 148 2.01 5.40 5.56
C ILE A 148 2.25 3.97 5.07
N ILE A 149 1.99 3.72 3.78
CA ILE A 149 2.16 2.41 3.14
C ILE A 149 3.64 2.03 3.11
N ALA A 150 4.50 2.94 2.66
CA ALA A 150 5.95 2.75 2.62
C ALA A 150 6.53 2.44 4.00
N GLU A 151 6.12 3.22 5.01
CA GLU A 151 6.52 3.02 6.39
C GLU A 151 6.13 1.62 6.90
N ALA A 152 4.86 1.22 6.69
CA ALA A 152 4.39 -0.10 7.09
C ALA A 152 5.14 -1.23 6.37
N ALA A 153 5.43 -1.07 5.06
CA ALA A 153 6.20 -2.05 4.32
C ALA A 153 7.59 -2.27 4.93
N VAL A 154 8.30 -1.19 5.28
CA VAL A 154 9.62 -1.28 5.92
C VAL A 154 9.50 -1.89 7.33
N HIS A 155 8.58 -1.39 8.15
CA HIS A 155 8.41 -1.81 9.53
C HIS A 155 8.19 -3.33 9.67
N TYR A 156 7.36 -3.91 8.80
CA TYR A 156 7.08 -5.36 8.79
C TYR A 156 7.98 -6.18 7.86
N GLY A 157 8.97 -5.55 7.22
CA GLY A 157 9.90 -6.25 6.33
C GLY A 157 9.23 -6.80 5.06
N CYS A 158 8.23 -6.11 4.52
CA CYS A 158 7.61 -6.43 3.24
C CYS A 158 8.36 -5.75 2.08
N THR A 159 8.33 -6.37 0.90
CA THR A 159 8.70 -5.69 -0.36
C THR A 159 7.49 -4.94 -0.88
N LEU A 160 7.60 -3.63 -1.08
CA LEU A 160 6.55 -2.83 -1.72
C LEU A 160 6.50 -3.14 -3.22
N VAL A 161 5.31 -3.40 -3.75
CA VAL A 161 5.09 -3.60 -5.19
C VAL A 161 4.30 -2.41 -5.68
N SER A 162 4.97 -1.51 -6.42
CA SER A 162 4.37 -0.28 -6.94
C SER A 162 4.95 0.05 -8.30
N ASP A 163 4.13 0.55 -9.21
CA ASP A 163 4.55 1.01 -10.53
C ASP A 163 4.92 2.51 -10.53
N ASP A 164 4.78 3.21 -9.39
CA ASP A 164 5.33 4.55 -9.18
C ASP A 164 6.86 4.50 -8.99
N LYS A 165 7.59 5.04 -9.98
CA LYS A 165 9.06 5.05 -9.98
C LYS A 165 9.63 5.90 -8.84
N GLU A 166 9.06 7.05 -8.55
CA GLU A 166 9.60 7.93 -7.51
C GLU A 166 9.46 7.29 -6.12
N LEU A 167 8.32 6.65 -5.87
CA LEU A 167 8.09 5.92 -4.61
C LEU A 167 9.07 4.75 -4.47
N ARG A 168 9.25 3.96 -5.55
CA ARG A 168 10.24 2.87 -5.55
C ARG A 168 11.66 3.36 -5.31
N ASP A 169 12.08 4.44 -5.97
CA ASP A 169 13.42 5.01 -5.81
C ASP A 169 13.66 5.46 -4.35
N LEU A 170 12.64 6.06 -3.72
CA LEU A 170 12.70 6.46 -2.31
C LEU A 170 12.79 5.25 -1.36
N MET A 171 11.98 4.23 -1.59
CA MET A 171 12.00 2.98 -0.83
C MET A 171 13.37 2.30 -0.94
N ASN A 172 13.89 2.11 -2.15
CA ASN A 172 15.15 1.40 -2.39
C ASN A 172 16.39 2.19 -1.94
N ALA A 173 16.29 3.51 -1.79
CA ALA A 173 17.35 4.32 -1.17
C ALA A 173 17.40 4.17 0.36
N THR A 174 16.40 3.52 0.98
CA THR A 174 16.31 3.30 2.42
C THR A 174 16.97 1.96 2.77
N PRO A 175 17.87 1.88 3.78
CA PRO A 175 18.67 0.67 4.05
C PRO A 175 17.89 -0.64 4.23
N SER A 176 16.65 -0.56 4.72
CA SER A 176 15.76 -1.71 4.93
C SER A 176 14.56 -1.71 3.97
N GLY A 177 14.48 -0.72 3.07
CA GLY A 177 13.42 -0.60 2.10
C GLY A 177 13.68 -1.49 0.88
N ARG A 178 12.62 -2.11 0.40
CA ARG A 178 12.63 -2.92 -0.82
C ARG A 178 11.38 -2.59 -1.60
N ALA A 179 11.55 -2.19 -2.85
CA ALA A 179 10.44 -1.96 -3.74
C ALA A 179 10.76 -2.44 -5.16
N ILE A 180 9.77 -3.07 -5.79
CA ILE A 180 9.84 -3.61 -7.15
C ILE A 180 8.61 -3.20 -7.93
N THR A 181 8.69 -3.26 -9.26
CA THR A 181 7.54 -3.13 -10.16
C THR A 181 6.64 -4.36 -10.08
N THR A 182 5.41 -4.22 -10.58
CA THR A 182 4.50 -5.36 -10.72
C THR A 182 5.04 -6.42 -11.66
N ASP A 183 5.72 -6.01 -12.75
CA ASP A 183 6.29 -6.96 -13.70
C ASP A 183 7.47 -7.73 -13.10
N GLU A 184 8.34 -7.09 -12.31
CA GLU A 184 9.40 -7.79 -11.56
C GLU A 184 8.84 -8.80 -10.54
N LEU A 185 7.70 -8.51 -9.91
CA LEU A 185 7.00 -9.49 -9.06
C LEU A 185 6.56 -10.70 -9.90
N LEU A 186 5.94 -10.48 -11.05
CA LEU A 186 5.44 -11.54 -11.92
C LEU A 186 6.58 -12.40 -12.50
N GLU A 187 7.70 -11.78 -12.88
CA GLU A 187 8.92 -12.48 -13.29
C GLU A 187 9.45 -13.39 -12.16
N LYS A 188 9.50 -12.87 -10.92
CA LYS A 188 9.88 -13.67 -9.76
C LYS A 188 8.96 -14.87 -9.58
N ILE A 189 7.65 -14.67 -9.66
CA ILE A 189 6.65 -15.74 -9.54
C ILE A 189 6.87 -16.81 -10.61
N ASN A 190 7.13 -16.41 -11.85
CA ASN A 190 7.31 -17.32 -12.98
C ASN A 190 8.65 -18.08 -12.96
N THR A 191 9.59 -17.67 -12.11
CA THR A 191 10.90 -18.33 -11.94
C THR A 191 10.85 -19.48 -10.93
N TYR A 192 9.76 -19.60 -10.14
CA TYR A 192 9.50 -20.73 -9.23
C TYR A 192 8.80 -21.90 -9.95
#